data_AF-A0A0Q7B8D4-F1
#
_entry.id   AF-A0A0Q7B8D4-F1
#
_cell.length_a   1.000
_cell.length_b   1.000
_cell.length_c   1.000
_cell.angle_alpha   90.00
_cell.angle_beta   90.00
_cell.angle_gamma   90.00
#
_symmetry.space_group_name_H-M   'P 1'
#
loop_
_entity.id
_entity.type
_entity.pdbx_description
1 polymer ?
#
loop_
_entity_poly.entity_id
_entity_poly.type
_entity_poly.pdbx_seq_one_letter_code
_entity_poly.pdbx_strand_id
1 'polypeptide(L)'
;MSVSSEPEIRVVERLGYRAPFAVQCEDGVTGAPVGDGLVAEVWRQVDPDVRFTARRSPVSTILGFGALPRQWESTHTRVRPGEPLTWPAPNVEAYCLLVRDLGGRYLPVSMAVDVPVATPVRVPLSSGPTRTTGAATAVIRGEVHRDGTDEPMAWALVRVATDTDTYQTVADDRGRFRLHVPYPEALPALLGSPPAGPGLSAVSWPVTVSVRAEPDALVWSPGAHPGEPPQLASITGQSLADLVEGGTHPDLTESLRFGAPLVLTLTAVPT
;
A
#
# COMPACT_ATOMS: atom_id res chain seq x y z
N MET A 1 -61.31 12.73 -26.75
CA MET A 1 -60.09 11.99 -26.37
C MET A 1 -58.90 12.84 -26.78
N SER A 2 -58.29 13.58 -25.85
CA SER A 2 -57.10 14.39 -26.14
C SER A 2 -55.89 13.48 -26.09
N VAL A 3 -55.27 13.25 -27.25
CA VAL A 3 -53.99 12.54 -27.34
C VAL A 3 -52.92 13.53 -26.87
N SER A 4 -52.41 13.33 -25.66
CA SER A 4 -51.25 14.07 -25.17
C SER A 4 -50.05 13.63 -26.00
N SER A 5 -49.64 14.44 -26.96
CA SER A 5 -48.43 14.20 -27.73
C SER A 5 -47.23 14.44 -26.82
N GLU A 6 -46.63 13.36 -26.31
CA GLU A 6 -45.36 13.49 -25.62
C GLU A 6 -44.29 13.99 -26.60
N PRO A 7 -43.45 14.97 -26.20
CA PRO A 7 -42.40 15.49 -27.05
C PRO A 7 -41.39 14.39 -27.39
N GLU A 8 -41.08 14.24 -28.67
CA GLU A 8 -40.09 13.28 -29.16
C GLU A 8 -38.67 13.71 -28.74
N ILE A 9 -38.04 12.95 -27.85
CA ILE A 9 -36.64 13.19 -27.45
C ILE A 9 -35.71 12.70 -28.57
N ARG A 10 -35.13 13.64 -29.31
CA ARG A 10 -34.14 13.36 -30.36
C ARG A 10 -32.72 13.42 -29.80
N VAL A 11 -32.02 12.29 -29.78
CA VAL A 11 -30.59 12.25 -29.47
C VAL A 11 -29.81 12.86 -30.63
N VAL A 12 -29.06 13.94 -30.36
CA VAL A 12 -28.25 14.65 -31.38
C VAL A 12 -26.78 14.21 -31.38
N GLU A 13 -26.29 13.73 -30.25
CA GLU A 13 -24.90 13.29 -30.08
C GLU A 13 -24.78 12.29 -28.93
N ARG A 14 -23.68 11.54 -28.94
CA ARG A 14 -23.26 10.72 -27.79
C ARG A 14 -21.86 11.14 -27.38
N LEU A 15 -21.72 11.47 -26.10
CA LEU A 15 -20.44 11.79 -25.46
C LEU A 15 -20.00 10.60 -24.61
N GLY A 16 -18.78 10.14 -24.81
CA GLY A 16 -18.12 9.15 -23.96
C GLY A 16 -17.08 9.83 -23.09
N TYR A 17 -17.04 9.48 -21.80
CA TYR A 17 -15.97 9.87 -20.87
C TYR A 17 -15.36 8.63 -20.23
N ARG A 18 -14.05 8.64 -20.01
CA ARG A 18 -13.36 7.64 -19.19
C ARG A 18 -12.33 8.33 -18.31
N ALA A 19 -12.12 7.80 -17.10
CA ALA A 19 -11.00 8.22 -16.27
C ALA A 19 -9.69 7.78 -16.95
N PRO A 20 -8.68 8.65 -17.10
CA PRO A 20 -7.37 8.25 -17.62
C PRO A 20 -6.62 7.35 -16.64
N PHE A 21 -6.95 7.46 -15.36
CA PHE A 21 -6.20 6.84 -14.29
C PHE A 21 -7.09 6.62 -13.07
N ALA A 22 -6.92 5.47 -12.43
CA ALA A 22 -7.62 5.12 -11.21
C ALA A 22 -6.70 4.26 -10.34
N VAL A 23 -6.92 4.30 -9.03
CA VAL A 23 -6.12 3.58 -8.05
C VAL A 23 -7.04 2.75 -7.16
N GLN A 24 -6.63 1.51 -6.90
CA GLN A 24 -7.23 0.63 -5.91
C GLN A 24 -6.17 0.33 -4.85
N CYS A 25 -6.39 0.80 -3.63
CA CYS A 25 -5.49 0.51 -2.52
C CYS A 25 -5.87 -0.82 -1.88
N GLU A 26 -4.88 -1.62 -1.54
CA GLU A 26 -5.05 -2.96 -0.96
C GLU A 26 -4.25 -3.04 0.33
N ASP A 27 -4.85 -3.63 1.35
CA ASP A 27 -4.16 -3.91 2.60
C ASP A 27 -3.07 -4.96 2.36
N GLY A 28 -1.81 -4.62 2.60
CA GLY A 28 -0.69 -5.54 2.35
C GLY A 28 -0.73 -6.83 3.17
N VAL A 29 -1.55 -6.89 4.23
CA VAL A 29 -1.70 -8.06 5.10
C VAL A 29 -2.82 -8.96 4.60
N THR A 30 -3.99 -8.40 4.28
CA THR A 30 -5.20 -9.19 4.00
C THR A 30 -5.57 -9.24 2.52
N GLY A 31 -4.92 -8.42 1.68
CA GLY A 31 -5.32 -8.20 0.29
C GLY A 31 -6.67 -7.50 0.13
N ALA A 32 -7.33 -7.10 1.22
CA ALA A 32 -8.64 -6.48 1.16
C ALA A 32 -8.55 -5.05 0.59
N PRO A 33 -9.53 -4.61 -0.20
CA PRO A 33 -9.55 -3.25 -0.72
C PRO A 33 -9.77 -2.22 0.41
N VAL A 34 -9.02 -1.12 0.36
CA VAL A 34 -9.10 -0.01 1.33
C VAL A 34 -9.55 1.25 0.59
N GLY A 35 -10.69 1.84 1.00
CA GLY A 35 -11.24 3.05 0.36
C GLY A 35 -11.48 4.24 1.29
N ASP A 36 -11.55 4.03 2.61
CA ASP A 36 -11.84 5.09 3.57
C ASP A 36 -10.56 5.76 4.08
N GLY A 37 -10.60 7.07 4.32
CA GLY A 37 -9.49 7.82 4.94
C GLY A 37 -8.26 8.07 4.05
N LEU A 38 -8.29 7.58 2.80
CA LEU A 38 -7.18 7.71 1.85
C LEU A 38 -7.30 8.98 1.00
N VAL A 39 -6.16 9.60 0.75
CA VAL A 39 -5.97 10.67 -0.24
C VAL A 39 -4.92 10.20 -1.23
N ALA A 40 -5.26 10.24 -2.52
CA ALA A 40 -4.31 9.97 -3.59
C ALA A 40 -4.09 11.24 -4.40
N GLU A 41 -2.83 11.55 -4.68
CA GLU A 41 -2.41 12.67 -5.50
C GLU A 41 -1.54 12.19 -6.65
N VAL A 42 -1.64 12.86 -7.79
CA VAL A 42 -0.83 12.57 -8.95
C VAL A 42 -0.28 13.85 -9.56
N TRP A 43 0.95 13.83 -10.04
CA TRP A 43 1.58 14.94 -10.75
C TRP A 43 2.50 14.43 -11.86
N ARG A 44 2.81 15.31 -12.82
CA ARG A 44 3.71 14.96 -13.93
C ARG A 44 5.14 15.02 -13.44
N GLN A 45 5.98 14.07 -13.84
CA GLN A 45 7.39 14.09 -13.46
C GLN A 45 8.13 15.37 -13.92
N VAL A 46 7.70 15.92 -15.06
CA VAL A 46 8.27 17.14 -15.65
C VAL A 46 7.70 18.44 -15.07
N ASP A 47 6.66 18.36 -14.25
CA ASP A 47 5.96 19.53 -13.67
C ASP A 47 5.37 19.15 -12.30
N PRO A 48 6.22 19.01 -11.26
CA PRO A 48 5.80 18.40 -10.00
C PRO A 48 5.08 19.35 -9.04
N ASP A 49 5.06 20.65 -9.33
CA ASP A 49 4.35 21.65 -8.53
C ASP A 49 2.83 21.59 -8.75
N VAL A 50 2.37 20.98 -9.84
CA VAL A 50 0.95 20.84 -10.17
C VAL A 50 0.45 19.45 -9.80
N ARG A 51 -0.13 19.33 -8.61
CA ARG A 51 -0.69 18.09 -8.07
C ARG A 51 -2.21 18.03 -8.23
N PHE A 52 -2.72 16.86 -8.61
CA PHE A 52 -4.14 16.57 -8.77
C PHE A 52 -4.57 15.54 -7.75
N THR A 53 -5.62 15.83 -6.98
CA THR A 53 -6.18 14.89 -6.02
C THR A 53 -7.25 14.02 -6.65
N ALA A 54 -7.21 12.71 -6.39
CA ALA A 54 -8.23 11.77 -6.80
C ALA A 54 -9.57 12.07 -6.12
N ARG A 55 -10.65 11.65 -6.76
CA ARG A 55 -11.99 11.60 -6.18
C ARG A 55 -12.37 10.17 -5.88
N ARG A 56 -12.91 9.93 -4.70
CA ARG A 56 -13.43 8.62 -4.33
C ARG A 56 -14.73 8.33 -5.08
N SER A 57 -14.86 7.11 -5.58
CA SER A 57 -16.13 6.59 -6.10
C SER A 57 -17.17 6.45 -4.99
N PRO A 58 -18.43 6.84 -5.21
CA PRO A 58 -19.49 6.67 -4.21
C PRO A 58 -19.93 5.21 -4.02
N VAL A 59 -19.57 4.31 -4.95
CA VAL A 59 -20.04 2.91 -5.00
C VAL A 59 -18.90 1.90 -4.99
N SER A 60 -17.64 2.33 -4.88
CA SER A 60 -16.48 1.45 -4.82
C SER A 60 -15.36 2.06 -3.98
N THR A 61 -14.32 1.27 -3.68
CA THR A 61 -13.11 1.72 -3.00
C THR A 61 -12.11 2.42 -3.93
N ILE A 62 -12.45 2.57 -5.22
CA ILE A 62 -11.56 3.12 -6.23
C ILE A 62 -11.44 4.63 -6.08
N LEU A 63 -10.20 5.13 -6.16
CA LEU A 63 -9.85 6.54 -6.23
C LEU A 63 -9.60 6.88 -7.71
N GLY A 64 -10.52 7.62 -8.32
CA GLY A 64 -10.47 7.99 -9.73
C GLY A 64 -9.88 9.38 -9.93
N PHE A 65 -9.01 9.53 -10.92
CA PHE A 65 -8.57 10.83 -11.39
C PHE A 65 -9.44 11.25 -12.57
N GLY A 66 -9.89 12.50 -12.56
CA GLY A 66 -10.65 13.08 -13.67
C GLY A 66 -9.73 13.39 -14.86
N ALA A 67 -9.98 14.52 -15.51
CA ALA A 67 -9.07 15.02 -16.54
C ALA A 67 -7.70 15.33 -15.93
N LEU A 68 -6.66 14.70 -16.47
CA LEU A 68 -5.26 15.04 -16.20
C LEU A 68 -4.71 15.88 -17.37
N PRO A 69 -3.74 16.77 -17.13
CA PRO A 69 -3.13 17.56 -18.20
C PRO A 69 -2.59 16.67 -19.32
N ARG A 70 -2.80 17.08 -20.57
CA ARG A 70 -2.40 16.31 -21.77
C ARG A 70 -3.06 14.93 -21.92
N GLN A 71 -3.98 14.57 -21.04
CA GLN A 71 -4.81 13.37 -21.11
C GLN A 71 -6.27 13.68 -21.49
N TRP A 72 -6.60 14.96 -21.71
CA TRP A 72 -7.96 15.34 -22.08
C TRP A 72 -8.39 14.65 -23.37
N GLU A 73 -7.59 14.71 -24.43
CA GLU A 73 -7.92 14.12 -25.74
C GLU A 73 -8.10 12.60 -25.68
N SER A 74 -7.41 11.90 -24.78
CA SER A 74 -7.52 10.45 -24.62
C SER A 74 -8.71 10.02 -23.74
N THR A 75 -9.40 10.96 -23.08
CA THR A 75 -10.44 10.68 -22.05
C THR A 75 -11.86 11.03 -22.45
N HIS A 76 -12.05 11.71 -23.58
CA HIS A 76 -13.37 12.00 -24.13
C HIS A 76 -13.48 11.60 -25.60
N THR A 77 -14.69 11.22 -26.03
CA THR A 77 -15.00 11.00 -27.45
C THR A 77 -16.42 11.45 -27.74
N ARG A 78 -16.66 11.86 -28.99
CA ARG A 78 -17.96 12.35 -29.47
C ARG A 78 -18.30 11.60 -30.75
N VAL A 79 -19.46 10.96 -30.79
CA VAL A 79 -19.92 10.19 -31.95
C VAL A 79 -21.38 10.50 -32.28
N ARG A 80 -21.80 10.22 -33.52
CA ARG A 80 -23.19 10.43 -33.93
C ARG A 80 -24.11 9.38 -33.28
N PRO A 81 -25.42 9.64 -33.20
CA PRO A 81 -26.38 8.61 -32.81
C PRO A 81 -26.22 7.35 -33.68
N GLY A 82 -26.13 6.18 -33.03
CA GLY A 82 -25.94 4.89 -33.71
C GLY A 82 -24.49 4.47 -33.97
N GLU A 83 -23.51 5.37 -33.83
CA GLU A 83 -22.10 5.04 -33.99
C GLU A 83 -21.49 4.45 -32.69
N PRO A 84 -20.52 3.52 -32.80
CA PRO A 84 -19.78 3.02 -31.64
C PRO A 84 -18.83 4.09 -31.10
N LEU A 85 -18.58 4.08 -29.79
CA LEU A 85 -17.58 4.96 -29.17
C LEU A 85 -16.18 4.47 -29.56
N THR A 86 -15.46 5.28 -30.35
CA THR A 86 -14.06 5.05 -30.69
C THR A 86 -13.19 5.99 -29.87
N TRP A 87 -12.25 5.44 -29.11
CA TRP A 87 -11.33 6.22 -28.29
C TRP A 87 -10.06 6.53 -29.06
N PRO A 88 -9.52 7.77 -28.97
CA PRO A 88 -8.21 8.09 -29.51
C PRO A 88 -7.10 7.22 -28.90
N ALA A 89 -6.00 7.06 -29.64
CA ALA A 89 -4.82 6.40 -29.13
C ALA A 89 -4.33 7.13 -27.86
N PRO A 90 -3.94 6.39 -26.81
CA PRO A 90 -3.47 7.02 -25.57
C PRO A 90 -2.12 7.70 -25.81
N ASN A 91 -1.98 8.94 -25.33
CA ASN A 91 -0.69 9.60 -25.20
C ASN A 91 -0.11 9.22 -23.82
N VAL A 92 0.82 8.27 -23.79
CA VAL A 92 1.37 7.77 -22.53
C VAL A 92 2.39 8.76 -21.97
N GLU A 93 2.19 9.22 -20.73
CA GLU A 93 3.11 10.10 -20.02
C GLU A 93 3.42 9.57 -18.62
N ALA A 94 4.63 9.82 -18.13
CA ALA A 94 5.07 9.43 -16.80
C ALA A 94 4.58 10.42 -15.72
N TYR A 95 3.94 9.87 -14.71
CA TYR A 95 3.43 10.57 -13.53
C TYR A 95 4.05 9.97 -12.26
N CYS A 96 3.93 10.72 -11.17
CA CYS A 96 4.15 10.23 -9.82
C CYS A 96 2.81 10.17 -9.09
N LEU A 97 2.55 9.05 -8.43
CA LEU A 97 1.41 8.83 -7.56
C LEU A 97 1.89 8.85 -6.11
N LEU A 98 1.19 9.57 -5.25
CA LEU A 98 1.33 9.50 -3.79
C LEU A 98 -0.01 9.13 -3.17
N VAL A 99 -0.03 8.10 -2.34
CA VAL A 99 -1.19 7.71 -1.52
C VAL A 99 -0.86 7.93 -0.06
N ARG A 100 -1.77 8.58 0.67
CA ARG A 100 -1.66 8.86 2.11
C ARG A 100 -2.92 8.40 2.84
N ASP A 101 -2.77 7.79 4.01
CA ASP A 101 -3.88 7.57 4.93
C ASP A 101 -3.88 8.67 6.00
N LEU A 102 -4.92 9.51 6.01
CA LEU A 102 -5.01 10.62 6.96
C LEU A 102 -5.19 10.13 8.41
N GLY A 103 -5.64 8.88 8.60
CA GLY A 103 -5.73 8.25 9.92
C GLY A 103 -4.43 7.60 10.40
N GLY A 104 -3.38 7.56 9.58
CA GLY A 104 -2.10 6.94 9.91
C GLY A 104 -2.13 5.41 10.07
N ARG A 105 -3.23 4.75 9.71
CA ARG A 105 -3.36 3.28 9.80
C ARG A 105 -2.46 2.58 8.78
N TYR A 106 -2.12 3.27 7.70
CA TYR A 106 -1.19 2.81 6.67
C TYR A 106 -0.09 3.84 6.43
N LEU A 107 1.10 3.35 6.06
CA LEU A 107 2.21 4.21 5.64
C LEU A 107 1.90 4.87 4.30
N PRO A 108 2.42 6.09 4.06
CA PRO A 108 2.31 6.71 2.75
C PRO A 108 3.09 5.89 1.71
N VAL A 109 2.60 5.87 0.47
CA VAL A 109 3.22 5.12 -0.65
C VAL A 109 3.39 6.04 -1.84
N SER A 110 4.61 6.10 -2.40
CA SER A 110 4.90 6.81 -3.64
C SER A 110 5.29 5.83 -4.74
N MET A 111 4.86 6.05 -5.99
CA MET A 111 5.28 5.25 -7.14
C MET A 111 5.24 6.04 -8.45
N ALA A 112 6.08 5.65 -9.40
CA ALA A 112 5.98 6.11 -10.79
C ALA A 112 4.90 5.32 -11.52
N VAL A 113 4.09 5.99 -12.35
CA VAL A 113 3.02 5.38 -13.14
C VAL A 113 2.95 6.00 -14.53
N ASP A 114 2.73 5.19 -15.55
CA ASP A 114 2.52 5.63 -16.92
C ASP A 114 1.01 5.78 -17.18
N VAL A 115 0.57 6.98 -17.55
CA VAL A 115 -0.86 7.32 -17.73
C VAL A 115 -1.13 7.62 -19.21
N PRO A 116 -2.22 7.10 -19.80
CA PRO A 116 -3.36 6.48 -19.14
C PRO A 116 -3.20 4.98 -18.88
N VAL A 117 -3.85 4.49 -17.81
CA VAL A 117 -3.92 3.08 -17.46
C VAL A 117 -5.37 2.60 -17.60
N ALA A 118 -5.58 1.52 -18.37
CA ALA A 118 -6.92 1.00 -18.64
C ALA A 118 -7.58 0.35 -17.40
N THR A 119 -6.77 -0.18 -16.49
CA THR A 119 -7.22 -0.82 -15.25
C THR A 119 -6.77 -0.02 -14.02
N PRO A 120 -7.48 -0.06 -12.90
CA PRO A 120 -7.00 0.55 -11.67
C PRO A 120 -5.60 0.03 -11.29
N VAL A 121 -4.68 0.93 -11.00
CA VAL A 121 -3.37 0.58 -10.45
C VAL A 121 -3.55 0.14 -9.01
N ARG A 122 -3.02 -1.03 -8.68
CA ARG A 122 -3.05 -1.58 -7.33
C ARG A 122 -1.92 -1.01 -6.50
N VAL A 123 -2.24 -0.50 -5.33
CA VAL A 123 -1.27 0.08 -4.39
C VAL A 123 -1.29 -0.72 -3.09
N PRO A 124 -0.25 -1.54 -2.81
CA PRO A 124 -0.16 -2.27 -1.56
C PRO A 124 0.18 -1.30 -0.42
N LEU A 125 -0.62 -1.33 0.64
CA LEU A 125 -0.46 -0.48 1.81
C LEU A 125 0.24 -1.25 2.93
N SER A 126 1.37 -0.74 3.40
CA SER A 126 2.04 -1.23 4.61
C SER A 126 1.38 -0.65 5.86
N SER A 127 1.35 -1.41 6.94
CA SER A 127 0.69 -0.99 8.18
C SER A 127 1.46 0.14 8.87
N GLY A 128 0.77 1.23 9.20
CA GLY A 128 1.34 2.31 10.00
C GLY A 128 1.40 1.96 11.49
N PRO A 129 2.25 2.64 12.29
CA PRO A 129 2.38 2.36 13.72
C PRO A 129 1.07 2.50 14.52
N THR A 130 0.16 3.37 14.09
CA THR A 130 -1.12 3.65 14.77
C THR A 130 -2.24 2.68 14.38
N ARG A 131 -2.00 1.75 13.46
CA ARG A 131 -3.00 0.75 13.03
C ARG A 131 -3.48 -0.09 14.21
N THR A 132 -4.78 -0.24 14.38
CA THR A 132 -5.36 -1.11 15.41
C THR A 132 -5.21 -2.58 15.04
N THR A 133 -5.01 -3.43 16.04
CA THR A 133 -4.91 -4.88 15.86
C THR A 133 -6.29 -5.53 15.71
N GLY A 134 -6.46 -6.33 14.66
CA GLY A 134 -7.63 -7.20 14.50
C GLY A 134 -7.51 -8.48 15.33
N ALA A 135 -8.64 -9.08 15.69
CA ALA A 135 -8.68 -10.26 16.57
C ALA A 135 -8.01 -11.53 15.98
N ALA A 136 -7.79 -11.59 14.67
CA ALA A 136 -7.32 -12.77 13.95
C ALA A 136 -5.80 -12.76 13.64
N THR A 137 -5.05 -11.77 14.13
CA THR A 137 -3.63 -11.61 13.80
C THR A 137 -2.79 -11.40 15.05
N ALA A 138 -1.62 -12.04 15.09
CA ALA A 138 -0.50 -11.62 15.93
C ALA A 138 0.09 -10.31 15.42
N VAL A 139 0.82 -9.60 16.28
CA VAL A 139 1.47 -8.32 15.94
C VAL A 139 2.95 -8.43 16.22
N ILE A 140 3.73 -8.03 15.22
CA ILE A 140 5.15 -7.73 15.37
C ILE A 140 5.29 -6.23 15.16
N ARG A 141 5.93 -5.55 16.09
CA ARG A 141 6.25 -4.12 15.94
C ARG A 141 7.65 -3.88 16.46
N GLY A 142 8.28 -2.83 15.98
CA GLY A 142 9.61 -2.51 16.43
C GLY A 142 10.18 -1.31 15.73
N GLU A 143 11.47 -1.11 15.97
CA GLU A 143 12.27 -0.05 15.39
C GLU A 143 13.52 -0.67 14.77
N VAL A 144 13.99 -0.11 13.66
CA VAL A 144 15.21 -0.51 12.98
C VAL A 144 16.18 0.67 13.04
N HIS A 145 17.38 0.43 13.59
CA HIS A 145 18.44 1.41 13.75
C HIS A 145 19.69 0.96 13.01
N ARG A 146 20.47 1.94 12.53
CA ARG A 146 21.77 1.71 11.93
C ARG A 146 22.80 1.43 13.02
N ASP A 147 23.61 0.40 12.81
CA ASP A 147 24.68 0.03 13.74
C ASP A 147 25.64 1.21 14.03
N GLY A 148 26.09 1.30 15.28
CA GLY A 148 27.05 2.29 15.77
C GLY A 148 26.58 3.76 15.82
N THR A 149 25.42 4.11 15.26
CA THR A 149 24.96 5.52 15.14
C THR A 149 23.64 5.85 15.82
N ASP A 150 22.86 4.84 16.21
CA ASP A 150 21.47 4.97 16.73
C ASP A 150 20.50 5.68 15.74
N GLU A 151 20.95 5.91 14.50
CA GLU A 151 20.15 6.56 13.46
C GLU A 151 19.04 5.61 12.98
N PRO A 152 17.77 6.04 12.90
CA PRO A 152 16.71 5.19 12.42
C PRO A 152 16.92 4.83 10.94
N MET A 153 16.73 3.55 10.60
CA MET A 153 16.72 3.09 9.21
C MET A 153 15.35 3.34 8.58
N ALA A 154 15.12 4.58 8.18
CA ALA A 154 13.89 4.99 7.52
C ALA A 154 13.61 4.14 6.28
N TRP A 155 12.35 3.73 6.08
CA TRP A 155 11.90 2.98 4.91
C TRP A 155 12.56 1.61 4.70
N ALA A 156 13.17 1.03 5.74
CA ALA A 156 13.64 -0.35 5.72
C ALA A 156 12.48 -1.32 5.44
N LEU A 157 12.72 -2.37 4.65
CA LEU A 157 11.75 -3.43 4.41
C LEU A 157 12.01 -4.57 5.40
N VAL A 158 11.04 -4.82 6.29
CA VAL A 158 11.11 -5.89 7.27
C VAL A 158 10.33 -7.09 6.75
N ARG A 159 10.98 -8.25 6.70
CA ARG A 159 10.35 -9.52 6.32
C ARG A 159 10.31 -10.45 7.52
N VAL A 160 9.18 -11.14 7.67
CA VAL A 160 8.99 -12.15 8.71
C VAL A 160 8.52 -13.43 8.05
N ALA A 161 9.33 -14.48 8.17
CA ALA A 161 8.99 -15.83 7.77
C ALA A 161 8.42 -16.61 8.94
N THR A 162 7.41 -17.42 8.65
CA THR A 162 6.88 -18.50 9.47
C THR A 162 7.19 -19.83 8.78
N ASP A 163 6.78 -20.95 9.36
CA ASP A 163 6.94 -22.26 8.72
C ASP A 163 6.18 -22.39 7.38
N THR A 164 5.11 -21.62 7.17
CA THR A 164 4.23 -21.73 5.99
C THR A 164 4.33 -20.55 5.04
N ASP A 165 4.51 -19.34 5.57
CA ASP A 165 4.32 -18.10 4.82
C ASP A 165 5.41 -17.07 5.14
N THR A 166 5.61 -16.14 4.20
CA THR A 166 6.44 -14.94 4.40
C THR A 166 5.60 -13.68 4.29
N TYR A 167 5.74 -12.82 5.29
CA TYR A 167 5.06 -11.54 5.39
C TYR A 167 6.09 -10.41 5.31
N GLN A 168 5.65 -9.23 4.87
CA GLN A 168 6.52 -8.06 4.77
C GLN A 168 5.80 -6.79 5.16
N THR A 169 6.55 -5.84 5.71
CA THR A 169 6.11 -4.48 5.98
C THR A 169 7.26 -3.50 5.76
N VAL A 170 6.95 -2.22 5.69
CA VAL A 170 7.94 -1.15 5.55
C VAL A 170 8.01 -0.38 6.87
N ALA A 171 9.19 0.09 7.23
CA ALA A 171 9.40 1.01 8.34
C ALA A 171 9.07 2.47 7.93
N ASP A 172 8.61 3.29 8.86
CA ASP A 172 8.33 4.71 8.62
C ASP A 172 9.61 5.57 8.50
N ASP A 173 9.43 6.88 8.43
CA ASP A 173 10.50 7.89 8.41
C ASP A 173 11.39 7.89 9.67
N ARG A 174 10.96 7.19 10.72
CA ARG A 174 11.67 7.04 12.01
C ARG A 174 12.11 5.59 12.23
N GLY A 175 12.13 4.76 11.19
CA GLY A 175 12.56 3.36 11.30
C GLY A 175 11.58 2.47 12.06
N ARG A 176 10.36 2.94 12.36
CA ARG A 176 9.36 2.17 13.12
C ARG A 176 8.49 1.37 12.19
N PHE A 177 8.25 0.11 12.52
CA PHE A 177 7.42 -0.77 11.71
C PHE A 177 6.33 -1.46 12.54
N ARG A 178 5.29 -1.88 11.82
CA ARG A 178 4.24 -2.75 12.35
C ARG A 178 3.86 -3.76 11.29
N LEU A 179 3.77 -5.02 11.68
CA LEU A 179 3.38 -6.14 10.85
C LEU A 179 2.31 -6.95 11.58
N HIS A 180 1.28 -7.33 10.82
CA HIS A 180 0.25 -8.24 11.28
C HIS A 180 0.47 -9.59 10.60
N VAL A 181 0.52 -10.65 11.40
CA VAL A 181 0.72 -12.02 10.94
C VAL A 181 -0.51 -12.83 11.37
N PRO A 182 -1.20 -13.55 10.49
CA PRO A 182 -2.28 -14.45 10.88
C PRO A 182 -1.82 -15.43 11.97
N TYR A 183 -2.71 -15.76 12.90
CA TYR A 183 -2.44 -16.88 13.80
C TYR A 183 -2.35 -18.18 12.99
N PRO A 184 -1.48 -19.13 13.37
CA PRO A 184 -1.41 -20.42 12.69
C PRO A 184 -2.76 -21.15 12.80
N GLU A 185 -3.19 -21.82 11.73
CA GLU A 185 -4.48 -22.54 11.70
C GLU A 185 -4.58 -23.64 12.78
N ALA A 186 -3.45 -24.27 13.11
CA ALA A 186 -3.34 -25.33 14.09
C ALA A 186 -3.31 -24.84 15.54
N LEU A 187 -4.25 -23.96 15.92
CA LEU A 187 -4.48 -23.74 17.34
C LEU A 187 -4.96 -25.07 17.96
N PRO A 188 -4.43 -25.50 19.12
CA PRO A 188 -4.89 -26.70 19.79
C PRO A 188 -6.41 -26.67 19.89
N ALA A 189 -7.06 -27.76 19.49
CA ALA A 189 -8.51 -27.83 19.50
C ALA A 189 -9.02 -27.43 20.90
N LEU A 190 -9.85 -26.41 20.98
CA LEU A 190 -10.51 -25.94 22.21
C LEU A 190 -11.59 -26.93 22.68
N LEU A 191 -11.38 -28.23 22.47
CA LEU A 191 -12.33 -29.28 22.74
C LEU A 191 -12.30 -29.61 24.24
N GLY A 192 -13.31 -29.12 24.94
CA GLY A 192 -13.66 -29.56 26.29
C GLY A 192 -13.69 -28.44 27.33
N SER A 193 -14.81 -28.32 28.03
CA SER A 193 -14.87 -27.62 29.32
C SER A 193 -14.75 -28.66 30.45
N PRO A 194 -13.87 -28.46 31.44
CA PRO A 194 -12.83 -27.43 31.48
C PRO A 194 -11.62 -27.79 30.60
N PRO A 195 -10.93 -26.79 30.00
CA PRO A 195 -9.72 -27.04 29.23
C PRO A 195 -8.63 -27.56 30.16
N ALA A 196 -8.24 -28.83 30.02
CA ALA A 196 -7.14 -29.43 30.77
C ALA A 196 -5.75 -29.08 30.17
N GLY A 197 -5.70 -28.28 29.11
CA GLY A 197 -4.48 -27.86 28.44
C GLY A 197 -3.93 -26.53 28.95
N PRO A 198 -2.65 -26.22 28.66
CA PRO A 198 -2.13 -24.87 28.86
C PRO A 198 -3.00 -23.90 28.03
N GLY A 199 -3.53 -22.85 28.67
CA GLY A 199 -4.45 -21.92 28.00
C GLY A 199 -3.86 -21.30 26.73
N LEU A 200 -4.71 -20.74 25.86
CA LEU A 200 -4.28 -20.19 24.55
C LEU A 200 -3.08 -19.25 24.64
N SER A 201 -2.92 -18.49 25.72
CA SER A 201 -1.78 -17.61 25.96
C SER A 201 -0.41 -18.31 26.02
N ALA A 202 -0.39 -19.63 26.19
CA ALA A 202 0.83 -20.44 26.16
C ALA A 202 1.22 -20.91 24.75
N VAL A 203 0.34 -20.71 23.75
CA VAL A 203 0.64 -21.06 22.35
C VAL A 203 1.65 -20.06 21.81
N SER A 204 2.77 -20.59 21.32
CA SER A 204 3.84 -19.82 20.70
C SER A 204 4.39 -20.55 19.48
N TRP A 205 4.88 -19.79 18.50
CA TRP A 205 5.52 -20.35 17.31
C TRP A 205 6.73 -19.51 16.91
N PRO A 206 7.76 -20.11 16.30
CA PRO A 206 8.92 -19.39 15.86
C PRO A 206 8.60 -18.51 14.66
N VAL A 207 9.34 -17.41 14.54
CA VAL A 207 9.37 -16.56 13.36
C VAL A 207 10.81 -16.16 13.07
N THR A 208 11.14 -16.01 11.79
CA THR A 208 12.46 -15.54 11.35
C THR A 208 12.32 -14.15 10.75
N VAL A 209 12.99 -13.17 11.34
CA VAL A 209 12.96 -11.76 10.96
C VAL A 209 14.21 -11.43 10.15
N SER A 210 14.04 -10.78 9.01
CA SER A 210 15.15 -10.23 8.21
C SER A 210 14.84 -8.80 7.80
N VAL A 211 15.89 -8.00 7.61
CA VAL A 211 15.77 -6.58 7.24
C VAL A 211 16.49 -6.35 5.93
N ARG A 212 15.81 -5.70 4.98
CA ARG A 212 16.43 -5.18 3.77
C ARG A 212 16.50 -3.67 3.89
N ALA A 213 17.71 -3.14 3.86
CA ALA A 213 17.94 -1.72 4.07
C ALA A 213 19.18 -1.26 3.31
N GLU A 214 18.99 -0.26 2.45
CA GLU A 214 20.04 0.33 1.62
C GLU A 214 19.66 1.81 1.40
N PRO A 215 19.84 2.67 2.43
CA PRO A 215 19.31 4.04 2.42
C PRO A 215 19.78 4.88 1.23
N ASP A 216 21.01 4.65 0.77
CA ASP A 216 21.62 5.39 -0.34
C ASP A 216 21.04 4.97 -1.71
N ALA A 217 20.36 3.83 -1.80
CA ALA A 217 19.68 3.35 -3.02
C ALA A 217 18.22 3.81 -3.12
N LEU A 218 17.69 4.52 -2.10
CA LEU A 218 16.33 5.04 -2.14
C LEU A 218 16.18 6.12 -3.22
N VAL A 219 15.10 6.04 -3.98
CA VAL A 219 14.81 6.99 -5.07
C VAL A 219 13.56 7.77 -4.71
N TRP A 220 13.63 9.09 -4.69
CA TRP A 220 12.47 9.97 -4.44
C TRP A 220 11.79 10.35 -5.75
N SER A 221 10.47 10.55 -5.70
CA SER A 221 9.73 11.11 -6.83
C SER A 221 10.17 12.54 -7.12
N PRO A 222 10.29 12.96 -8.39
CA PRO A 222 10.51 14.37 -8.73
C PRO A 222 9.51 15.29 -8.02
N GLY A 223 10.05 16.30 -7.32
CA GLY A 223 9.28 17.25 -6.49
C GLY A 223 8.55 16.64 -5.30
N ALA A 224 9.02 15.50 -4.78
CA ALA A 224 8.62 15.02 -3.46
C ALA A 224 8.93 16.07 -2.38
N HIS A 225 7.97 16.28 -1.49
CA HIS A 225 8.14 17.18 -0.34
C HIS A 225 8.90 16.49 0.80
N PRO A 226 9.52 17.24 1.72
CA PRO A 226 10.10 16.66 2.92
C PRO A 226 9.09 15.80 3.69
N GLY A 227 9.49 14.58 4.06
CA GLY A 227 8.64 13.60 4.74
C GLY A 227 7.77 12.73 3.83
N GLU A 228 7.77 12.97 2.51
CA GLU A 228 7.15 12.05 1.56
C GLU A 228 8.03 10.80 1.36
N PRO A 229 7.42 9.61 1.18
CA PRO A 229 8.17 8.37 1.06
C PRO A 229 8.99 8.33 -0.24
N PRO A 230 10.10 7.59 -0.27
CA PRO A 230 10.74 7.20 -1.52
C PRO A 230 9.79 6.31 -2.34
N GLN A 231 10.16 6.08 -3.60
CA GLN A 231 9.38 5.26 -4.50
C GLN A 231 9.34 3.82 -3.99
N LEU A 232 8.16 3.20 -4.04
CA LEU A 232 7.93 1.83 -3.59
C LEU A 232 8.91 0.85 -4.23
N ALA A 233 9.21 1.03 -5.53
CA ALA A 233 10.15 0.20 -6.25
C ALA A 233 11.55 0.20 -5.61
N SER A 234 12.09 1.37 -5.22
CA SER A 234 13.40 1.43 -4.55
C SER A 234 13.35 0.83 -3.14
N ILE A 235 12.24 1.01 -2.41
CA ILE A 235 12.06 0.39 -1.09
C ILE A 235 12.10 -1.14 -1.20
N THR A 236 11.36 -1.71 -2.16
CA THR A 236 11.30 -3.17 -2.35
C THR A 236 12.57 -3.76 -2.97
N GLY A 237 13.39 -2.90 -3.59
CA GLY A 237 14.64 -3.28 -4.25
C GLY A 237 15.88 -3.33 -3.36
N GLN A 238 15.81 -2.79 -2.13
CA GLN A 238 16.95 -2.70 -1.19
C GLN A 238 17.64 -4.05 -0.95
N SER A 239 18.95 -4.06 -0.74
CA SER A 239 19.73 -5.26 -0.39
C SER A 239 19.46 -5.77 1.04
N LEU A 240 19.79 -7.04 1.30
CA LEU A 240 19.66 -7.66 2.63
C LEU A 240 20.72 -7.09 3.58
N ALA A 241 20.29 -6.44 4.66
CA ALA A 241 21.17 -5.92 5.69
C ALA A 241 21.51 -7.02 6.73
N ASP A 242 22.68 -6.93 7.34
CA ASP A 242 23.04 -7.82 8.44
C ASP A 242 22.51 -7.26 9.77
N LEU A 243 21.86 -8.10 10.58
CA LEU A 243 21.42 -7.78 11.93
C LEU A 243 22.57 -7.97 12.93
N VAL A 244 22.67 -7.05 13.91
CA VAL A 244 23.69 -7.04 14.96
C VAL A 244 23.04 -7.35 16.30
N GLU A 245 22.91 -8.64 16.62
CA GLU A 245 22.40 -9.09 17.93
C GLU A 245 23.25 -10.25 18.44
N GLY A 246 24.18 -9.96 19.36
CA GLY A 246 25.17 -10.94 19.84
C GLY A 246 26.19 -11.41 18.78
N GLY A 247 26.13 -10.84 17.58
CA GLY A 247 26.90 -11.19 16.39
C GLY A 247 26.25 -10.62 15.13
N THR A 248 26.87 -10.81 13.98
CA THR A 248 26.36 -10.37 12.67
C THR A 248 25.67 -11.55 11.97
N HIS A 249 24.37 -11.41 11.69
CA HIS A 249 23.54 -12.46 11.13
C HIS A 249 22.56 -11.91 10.08
N PRO A 250 22.23 -12.67 9.01
CA PRO A 250 21.28 -12.21 7.98
C PRO A 250 19.82 -12.20 8.48
N ASP A 251 19.54 -12.87 9.59
CA ASP A 251 18.22 -13.00 10.19
C ASP A 251 18.29 -13.21 11.71
N LEU A 252 17.14 -13.01 12.36
CA LEU A 252 16.91 -13.19 13.79
C LEU A 252 15.71 -14.11 13.99
N THR A 253 15.87 -15.17 14.79
CA THR A 253 14.76 -16.08 15.13
C THR A 253 14.16 -15.71 16.48
N GLU A 254 12.87 -15.42 16.49
CA GLU A 254 12.10 -15.02 17.66
C GLU A 254 10.85 -15.88 17.84
N SER A 255 10.18 -15.75 18.98
CA SER A 255 8.94 -16.48 19.24
C SER A 255 7.74 -15.54 19.39
N LEU A 256 6.77 -15.68 18.48
CA LEU A 256 5.45 -15.07 18.62
C LEU A 256 4.63 -15.84 19.66
N ARG A 257 3.77 -15.12 20.40
CA ARG A 257 2.82 -15.71 21.36
C ARG A 257 1.41 -15.26 21.04
N PHE A 258 0.44 -16.15 21.26
CA PHE A 258 -0.96 -15.82 21.05
C PHE A 258 -1.41 -14.66 21.96
N GLY A 259 -2.01 -13.63 21.37
CA GLY A 259 -2.55 -12.48 22.09
C GLY A 259 -1.52 -11.47 22.62
N ALA A 260 -0.21 -11.71 22.43
CA ALA A 260 0.84 -10.80 22.87
C ALA A 260 1.64 -10.25 21.67
N PRO A 261 1.89 -8.93 21.60
CA PRO A 261 2.74 -8.38 20.56
C PRO A 261 4.20 -8.77 20.79
N LEU A 262 4.91 -9.17 19.73
CA LEU A 262 6.36 -9.22 19.73
C LEU A 262 6.90 -7.81 19.45
N VAL A 263 7.72 -7.31 20.36
CA VAL A 263 8.32 -5.97 20.27
C VAL A 263 9.81 -6.13 20.04
N LEU A 264 10.31 -5.58 18.93
CA LEU A 264 11.69 -5.73 18.50
C LEU A 264 12.41 -4.38 18.49
N THR A 265 13.71 -4.42 18.77
CA THR A 265 14.64 -3.31 18.50
C THR A 265 15.78 -3.91 17.70
N LEU A 266 15.80 -3.62 16.41
CA LEU A 266 16.72 -4.23 15.46
C LEU A 266 17.84 -3.24 15.16
N THR A 267 19.08 -3.69 15.26
CA THR A 267 20.25 -2.95 14.80
C THR A 267 20.75 -3.61 13.53
N ALA A 268 20.93 -2.87 12.44
CA ALA A 268 21.35 -3.43 11.17
C ALA A 268 22.51 -2.64 10.52
N VAL A 269 23.35 -3.37 9.80
CA VAL A 269 24.41 -2.84 8.94
C VAL A 269 23.91 -2.91 7.50
N PRO A 270 23.59 -1.76 6.87
CA PRO A 270 23.24 -1.76 5.45
C PRO A 270 24.41 -2.23 4.60
N THR A 271 24.11 -2.95 3.51
CA THR A 271 25.10 -3.41 2.53
C THR A 271 25.53 -2.30 1.59
#